data_AF-A0A270BG46-F1
#
_entry.id   AF-A0A270BG46-F1
#
_cell.length_a   1.000
_cell.length_b   1.000
_cell.length_c   1.000
_cell.angle_alpha   90.00
_cell.angle_beta   90.00
_cell.angle_gamma   90.00
#
_symmetry.space_group_name_H-M   'P 1'
#
loop_
_entity.id
_entity.type
_entity.pdbx_description
1 polymer ?
#
loop_
_entity_poly.entity_id
_entity_poly.type
_entity_poly.pdbx_seq_one_letter_code
_entity_poly.pdbx_strand_id
1 'polypeptide(L)'
;MIHLGTFTRTTNGFFGQITTFLMADDLAIVPNENRTSENAPDYRVLRGLEDEAAQVGCAWVRQNERIGLWLAVLIDDPCLLLRCVPG
;
A
#
# COMPACT_ATOMS: atom_id res chain seq x y z
N MET A 1 -7.83 -14.71 -14.06
CA MET A 1 -7.61 -13.43 -13.35
C MET A 1 -7.10 -13.77 -11.97
N ILE A 2 -6.06 -13.08 -11.49
CA ILE A 2 -5.49 -13.32 -10.16
C ILE A 2 -6.03 -12.24 -9.22
N HIS A 3 -6.59 -12.65 -8.09
CA HIS A 3 -7.06 -11.76 -7.03
C HIS A 3 -6.13 -11.94 -5.83
N LEU A 4 -5.41 -10.89 -5.48
CA LEU A 4 -4.48 -10.90 -4.35
C LEU A 4 -5.05 -10.19 -3.12
N GLY A 5 -6.24 -9.61 -3.16
CA GLY A 5 -6.73 -8.84 -2.02
C GLY A 5 -7.84 -7.85 -2.35
N THR A 6 -8.50 -7.37 -1.31
CA THR A 6 -9.58 -6.40 -1.41
C THR A 6 -9.28 -5.20 -0.53
N PHE A 7 -9.45 -4.00 -1.09
CA PHE A 7 -9.27 -2.73 -0.41
C PHE A 7 -10.57 -1.95 -0.38
N THR A 8 -10.84 -1.34 0.77
CA THR A 8 -11.94 -0.41 0.97
C THR A 8 -11.40 1.01 0.99
N ARG A 9 -12.08 1.92 0.29
CA ARG A 9 -11.77 3.35 0.37
C ARG A 9 -12.17 3.88 1.74
N THR A 10 -11.26 4.60 2.37
CA THR A 10 -11.47 5.28 3.66
C THR A 10 -11.44 6.80 3.46
N THR A 11 -11.66 7.56 4.54
CA THR A 11 -11.52 9.02 4.51
C THR A 11 -10.10 9.45 4.11
N ASN A 12 -9.08 8.71 4.55
CA ASN A 12 -7.68 9.07 4.40
C ASN A 12 -6.91 8.09 3.48
N GLY A 13 -7.58 7.52 2.48
CA GLY A 13 -6.96 6.64 1.49
C GLY A 13 -7.68 5.30 1.35
N PHE A 14 -6.96 4.20 1.54
CA PHE A 14 -7.49 2.84 1.40
C PHE A 14 -6.95 1.93 2.50
N PHE A 15 -7.76 0.95 2.89
CA PHE A 15 -7.33 -0.10 3.81
C PHE A 15 -7.88 -1.45 3.35
N GLY A 16 -7.07 -2.49 3.46
CA GLY A 16 -7.46 -3.79 2.99
C GLY A 16 -6.42 -4.85 3.28
N GLN A 17 -6.76 -6.08 2.92
CA GLN A 17 -5.89 -7.22 3.08
C GLN A 17 -5.33 -7.66 1.74
N ILE A 18 -4.03 -7.97 1.71
CA ILE A 18 -3.38 -8.64 0.60
C ILE A 18 -2.99 -10.06 1.03
N THR A 19 -3.19 -11.03 0.14
CA THR A 19 -2.77 -12.43 0.27
C THR A 19 -1.98 -12.82 -0.98
N THR A 20 -0.71 -13.17 -0.79
CA THR A 20 0.14 -13.80 -1.80
C THR A 20 0.57 -15.19 -1.29
N PHE A 21 1.37 -15.92 -2.06
CA PHE A 21 1.79 -17.27 -1.68
C PHE A 21 2.50 -17.34 -0.32
N LEU A 22 3.22 -16.27 0.08
CA LEU A 22 4.02 -16.23 1.31
C LEU A 22 3.54 -15.19 2.33
N MET A 23 2.44 -14.48 2.05
CA MET A 23 2.07 -13.29 2.82
C MET A 23 0.55 -13.20 2.95
N ALA A 24 0.08 -12.81 4.12
CA ALA A 24 -1.28 -12.34 4.35
C ALA A 24 -1.22 -11.16 5.34
N ASP A 25 -1.35 -9.94 4.85
CA ASP A 25 -1.16 -8.71 5.64
C ASP A 25 -2.26 -7.69 5.39
N ASP A 26 -2.58 -6.96 6.45
CA ASP A 26 -3.39 -5.75 6.40
C ASP A 26 -2.51 -4.55 6.05
N LEU A 27 -2.87 -3.85 4.97
CA LEU A 27 -2.15 -2.70 4.47
C LEU A 27 -3.04 -1.46 4.43
N ALA A 28 -2.49 -0.34 4.85
CA ALA A 28 -3.04 0.99 4.64
C ALA A 28 -2.30 1.69 3.48
N ILE A 29 -3.04 2.26 2.55
CA ILE A 29 -2.50 3.10 1.48
C ILE A 29 -2.95 4.53 1.78
N VAL A 30 -2.03 5.35 2.28
CA VAL A 30 -2.32 6.69 2.80
C VAL A 30 -1.62 7.77 1.97
N PRO A 31 -2.21 8.97 1.79
CA PRO A 31 -1.57 10.05 1.05
C PRO A 31 -0.14 10.33 1.53
N ASN A 32 0.72 10.65 0.57
CA ASN A 32 2.04 11.18 0.86
C ASN A 32 1.94 12.71 0.98
N GLU A 33 1.82 13.22 2.20
CA GLU A 33 1.75 14.67 2.45
C GLU A 33 3.08 15.38 2.18
N ASN A 34 4.20 14.64 2.17
CA ASN A 34 5.55 15.19 2.04
C ASN A 34 6.11 15.04 0.61
N ARG A 35 5.27 15.24 -0.41
CA ARG A 35 5.71 15.16 -1.81
C ARG A 35 6.66 16.31 -2.16
N THR A 36 7.88 15.95 -2.56
CA THR A 36 8.94 16.91 -2.89
C THR A 36 9.19 17.06 -4.39
N SER A 37 8.60 16.20 -5.23
CA SER A 37 8.71 16.28 -6.69
C SER A 37 7.54 15.59 -7.40
N GLU A 38 7.41 15.81 -8.71
CA GLU A 38 6.42 15.13 -9.56
C GLU A 38 6.59 13.60 -9.55
N ASN A 39 7.85 13.13 -9.49
CA ASN A 39 8.16 11.71 -9.44
C ASN A 39 7.95 11.08 -8.05
N ALA A 40 7.77 11.89 -7.01
CA ALA A 40 7.51 11.39 -5.66
C ALA A 40 6.19 10.60 -5.61
N PRO A 41 6.09 9.55 -4.78
CA PRO A 41 4.86 8.77 -4.67
C PRO A 41 3.67 9.61 -4.24
N ASP A 42 2.48 9.29 -4.75
CA ASP A 42 1.22 9.88 -4.33
C ASP A 42 0.77 9.34 -2.97
N TYR A 43 1.11 8.08 -2.67
CA TYR A 43 0.73 7.39 -1.44
C TYR A 43 1.91 6.63 -0.84
N ARG A 44 1.87 6.45 0.48
CA ARG A 44 2.70 5.52 1.26
C ARG A 44 1.88 4.26 1.53
N VAL A 45 2.54 3.10 1.54
CA VAL A 45 1.92 1.81 1.89
C VAL A 45 2.46 1.39 3.25
N LEU A 46 1.58 1.24 4.22
CA LEU A 46 1.91 0.94 5.61
C LEU A 46 1.36 -0.43 5.99
N ARG A 47 2.11 -1.17 6.80
CA ARG A 47 1.69 -2.40 7.47
C ARG A 47 1.46 -2.10 8.95
N GLY A 48 0.32 -2.51 9.49
CA GLY A 48 -0.08 -2.22 10.87
C GLY A 48 -0.96 -0.97 10.98
N LEU A 49 -1.30 -0.59 12.21
CA LEU A 49 -2.20 0.51 12.53
C LEU A 49 -1.43 1.64 13.23
N GLU A 50 -1.91 2.87 13.03
CA GLU A 50 -1.53 4.06 13.81
C GLU A 50 -0.01 4.37 13.79
N ASP A 51 0.54 4.86 14.89
CA ASP A 51 1.88 5.46 14.97
C ASP A 51 3.02 4.43 14.84
N GLU A 52 2.71 3.14 14.95
CA GLU A 52 3.65 2.02 14.87
C GLU A 52 3.66 1.36 13.49
N ALA A 53 2.84 1.87 12.55
CA ALA A 53 2.73 1.28 11.22
C ALA A 53 4.03 1.45 10.43
N ALA A 54 4.62 0.32 10.03
CA ALA A 54 5.85 0.29 9.25
C ALA A 54 5.53 0.61 7.78
N GLN A 55 6.27 1.55 7.18
CA GLN A 55 6.18 1.76 5.74
C GLN A 55 6.87 0.61 5.00
N VAL A 56 6.09 -0.09 4.17
CA VAL A 56 6.53 -1.28 3.41
C VAL A 56 6.49 -1.07 1.89
N GLY A 57 6.13 0.13 1.46
CA GLY A 57 5.93 0.43 0.06
C GLY A 57 5.44 1.84 -0.22
N CYS A 58 5.07 2.04 -1.48
CA CYS A 58 4.53 3.29 -1.99
C CYS A 58 3.61 3.04 -3.19
N ALA A 59 2.80 4.05 -3.56
CA ALA A 59 1.95 3.95 -4.73
C ALA A 59 1.82 5.27 -5.49
N TRP A 60 1.54 5.13 -6.78
CA TRP A 60 1.30 6.25 -7.69
C TRP A 60 -0.07 6.14 -8.33
N VAL A 61 -0.73 7.28 -8.49
CA VAL A 61 -1.92 7.40 -9.31
C VAL A 61 -1.52 7.28 -10.78
N ARG A 62 -2.24 6.43 -11.51
CA ARG A 62 -2.10 6.23 -12.94
C ARG A 62 -3.46 6.31 -13.60
N GLN A 63 -3.46 6.76 -14.84
CA GLN A 63 -4.66 6.88 -15.65
C GLN A 63 -4.38 6.43 -17.08
N ASN A 64 -5.36 5.78 -17.70
CA ASN A 64 -5.44 5.60 -19.14
C ASN A 64 -6.91 5.56 -19.59
N GLU A 65 -7.10 5.61 -20.90
CA GLU A 65 -8.44 5.63 -21.51
C GLU A 65 -9.17 4.28 -21.41
N ARG A 66 -8.45 3.16 -21.30
CA ARG A 66 -9.04 1.80 -21.36
C ARG A 66 -9.53 1.26 -20.02
N ILE A 67 -8.83 1.60 -18.95
CA ILE A 67 -8.97 0.99 -17.61
C ILE A 67 -9.36 2.05 -16.57
N GLY A 68 -9.26 3.34 -16.90
CA GLY A 68 -9.64 4.44 -16.01
C GLY A 68 -8.50 4.85 -15.07
N LEU A 69 -8.83 5.13 -13.81
CA LEU A 69 -7.86 5.50 -12.76
C LEU A 69 -7.50 4.26 -11.94
N TRP A 70 -6.22 4.05 -11.68
CA TRP A 70 -5.75 3.00 -10.77
C TRP A 70 -4.51 3.43 -9.99
N LEU A 71 -4.21 2.70 -8.93
CA LEU A 71 -2.97 2.85 -8.19
C LEU A 71 -1.96 1.80 -8.64
N ALA A 72 -0.79 2.25 -9.08
CA ALA A 72 0.37 1.39 -9.25
C ALA A 72 1.07 1.28 -7.89
N VAL A 73 0.97 0.11 -7.26
CA VAL A 73 1.50 -0.15 -5.92
C VAL A 73 2.83 -0.90 -6.02
N LEU A 74 3.86 -0.38 -5.36
CA LEU A 74 5.14 -1.05 -5.15
C LEU A 74 5.25 -1.42 -3.67
N ILE A 75 5.57 -2.69 -3.41
CA ILE A 75 5.89 -3.18 -2.08
C ILE A 75 7.38 -3.56 -2.10
N ASP A 76 8.19 -2.90 -1.28
CA ASP A 76 9.66 -2.93 -1.31
C ASP A 76 10.31 -3.14 0.06
N ASP A 77 9.64 -3.87 0.97
CA ASP A 77 10.21 -4.27 2.26
C ASP A 77 10.84 -5.68 2.17
N PRO A 78 12.17 -5.84 2.34
CA PRO A 78 12.82 -7.16 2.33
C PRO A 78 12.45 -8.02 3.55
N CYS A 79 12.01 -7.39 4.63
CA CYS A 79 11.44 -8.04 5.81
C CYS A 79 9.94 -8.31 5.65
N LEU A 80 9.37 -8.23 4.43
CA LEU A 80 7.96 -8.53 4.19
C LEU A 80 7.54 -9.90 4.74
N LEU A 81 8.48 -10.84 4.79
CA LEU A 81 8.26 -12.21 5.27
C LEU A 81 8.41 -12.38 6.78
N LEU A 82 8.97 -11.39 7.47
CA LEU A 82 9.15 -11.41 8.92
C LEU A 82 8.02 -10.59 9.55
N ARG A 83 7.00 -11.29 10.03
CA ARG A 83 5.99 -10.67 10.89
C ARG A 83 6.74 -10.13 12.11
N CYS A 84 6.76 -8.81 12.28
CA CYS A 84 7.30 -8.20 13.50
C CYS A 84 6.39 -8.66 14.64
N VAL A 85 6.81 -9.70 15.37
CA VAL A 85 6.12 -10.13 16.59
C VAL A 85 6.48 -9.08 17.63
N PRO A 86 5.53 -8.28 18.14
CA PRO A 86 5.84 -7.40 19.26
C PRO A 86 6.20 -8.30 20.45
N GLY A 87 7.40 -8.09 20.99
CA GLY A 87 7.85 -8.68 22.25
C GLY A 87 7.19 -8.02 23.45
#